data_AF-A0A835WK66-F1
#
_entry.id   AF-A0A835WK66-F1
#
_cell.length_a   1.000
_cell.length_b   1.000
_cell.length_c   1.000
_cell.angle_alpha   90.00
_cell.angle_beta   90.00
_cell.angle_gamma   90.00
#
_symmetry.space_group_name_H-M   'P 1'
#
loop_
_entity.id
_entity.type
_entity.pdbx_description
1 polymer ?
#
loop_
_entity_poly.entity_id
_entity_poly.type
_entity_poly.pdbx_seq_one_letter_code
_entity_poly.pdbx_strand_id
1 'polypeptide(L)'
;MTDRTGVRRRQAGGNLQTEPGLAAHATGDYEHEGRQLLGDGPGAGSLSGGSCPDAVACRCRGALDWVVAVAVLAQPALALLASVGWPLPALPGPVTKALIILGGLLLGRALLRFRRWRDETSQVPRFLACFLVMLAELTIENCAVWLVSATDQRKYELVPGLQDNVELAVRAAAAASPSLAAALALPAATVLHFLAALLALAFSVLWDQVPYSGFGIFSRAVLTIAASRVLRMACFMCTVLPNPRPGCYGRRFPPVPATVWETIKAGYTTIRGFGGCNDLIFSGHGAFWVLAPLAFRTYYPAPPRRLRLPGGLRSWPGWLRRLRLPVPGLRLRLSTAVLWLALAHASVRDVLDRQHYSVDMLLAVVVTWAVWDWLEWVYPAGRAVLPRRAPGSPPDPLNPAVLGLILVCLGVAGVIVIGGKA
;
A
#
# COMPACT_ATOMS: atom_id res chain seq x y z
N MET A 1 -39.31 -45.02 -10.81
CA MET A 1 -40.74 -44.78 -10.49
C MET A 1 -40.83 -43.49 -9.68
N THR A 2 -41.46 -42.48 -10.29
CA THR A 2 -42.05 -41.26 -9.69
C THR A 2 -41.17 -40.28 -8.88
N ASP A 3 -40.57 -39.36 -9.63
CA ASP A 3 -40.69 -37.89 -9.59
C ASP A 3 -41.70 -37.25 -8.59
N ARG A 4 -41.30 -36.12 -7.98
CA ARG A 4 -42.11 -34.88 -7.94
C ARG A 4 -41.34 -33.67 -7.41
N THR A 5 -40.97 -32.81 -8.36
CA THR A 5 -40.66 -31.38 -8.18
C THR A 5 -41.82 -30.60 -7.56
N GLY A 6 -41.52 -29.60 -6.71
CA GLY A 6 -42.49 -28.67 -6.13
C GLY A 6 -42.00 -27.22 -6.17
N VAL A 7 -42.09 -26.59 -7.34
CA VAL A 7 -41.95 -25.14 -7.54
C VAL A 7 -43.26 -24.45 -7.12
N ARG A 8 -43.19 -23.38 -6.32
CA ARG A 8 -44.29 -22.40 -6.18
C ARG A 8 -43.77 -20.97 -6.29
N ARG A 9 -44.07 -20.35 -7.43
CA ARG A 9 -44.13 -18.88 -7.63
C ARG A 9 -45.27 -18.30 -6.79
N ARG A 10 -45.05 -17.12 -6.20
CA ARG A 10 -46.10 -16.13 -5.94
C ARG A 10 -45.62 -14.77 -6.44
N GLN A 11 -46.44 -14.15 -7.29
CA GLN A 11 -46.36 -12.76 -7.74
C GLN A 11 -47.67 -12.06 -7.37
N ALA A 12 -47.58 -10.73 -7.26
CA ALA A 12 -48.64 -9.72 -7.14
C ALA A 12 -49.35 -9.67 -5.77
N GLY A 13 -49.61 -8.51 -5.16
CA GLY A 13 -49.47 -7.11 -5.53
C GLY A 13 -50.20 -6.29 -4.45
N GLY A 14 -49.87 -5.02 -4.26
CA GLY A 14 -50.57 -4.17 -3.29
C GLY A 14 -49.91 -2.81 -3.09
N ASN A 15 -50.28 -1.86 -3.95
CA ASN A 15 -50.09 -0.42 -3.75
C ASN A 15 -50.94 0.07 -2.58
N LEU A 16 -50.38 0.95 -1.74
CA LEU A 16 -51.13 1.96 -0.99
C LEU A 16 -50.22 3.18 -0.73
N GLN A 17 -50.41 4.22 -1.54
CA GLN A 17 -50.27 5.63 -1.15
C GLN A 17 -51.44 5.92 -0.17
N THR A 18 -51.41 6.83 0.81
CA THR A 18 -51.06 8.26 0.82
C THR A 18 -51.17 8.73 2.29
N GLU A 19 -50.30 9.63 2.77
CA GLU A 19 -50.63 11.00 3.28
C GLU A 19 -50.23 11.20 4.77
N PRO A 20 -50.03 12.46 5.26
CA PRO A 20 -48.83 12.88 5.98
C PRO A 20 -49.11 13.43 7.39
N GLY A 21 -48.05 13.72 8.15
CA GLY A 21 -48.17 14.34 9.48
C GLY A 21 -46.89 15.01 9.96
N LEU A 22 -46.95 16.34 10.02
CA LEU A 22 -46.00 17.32 10.59
C LEU A 22 -45.63 17.06 12.07
N ALA A 23 -44.38 17.40 12.44
CA ALA A 23 -43.95 18.26 13.58
C ALA A 23 -42.47 17.91 13.91
N ALA A 24 -41.46 18.77 13.69
CA ALA A 24 -41.12 20.06 14.30
C ALA A 24 -40.01 19.93 15.38
N HIS A 25 -39.02 20.83 15.25
CA HIS A 25 -38.00 21.27 16.22
C HIS A 25 -36.88 20.32 16.69
N ALA A 26 -35.64 20.63 16.27
CA ALA A 26 -34.72 21.48 17.05
C ALA A 26 -33.32 21.48 16.40
N THR A 27 -33.01 22.55 15.67
CA THR A 27 -31.66 22.90 15.23
C THR A 27 -31.00 23.70 16.35
N GLY A 28 -29.89 23.20 16.88
CA GLY A 28 -29.03 23.91 17.82
C GLY A 28 -27.94 24.66 17.08
N ASP A 29 -28.01 25.99 17.16
CA ASP A 29 -27.01 26.95 16.72
C ASP A 29 -25.71 26.82 17.52
N TYR A 30 -24.57 26.80 16.82
CA TYR A 30 -23.28 27.21 17.37
C TYR A 30 -22.76 28.37 16.51
N GLU A 31 -23.20 29.57 16.87
CA GLU A 31 -22.54 30.80 16.48
C GLU A 31 -21.16 30.87 17.16
N HIS A 32 -20.11 31.00 16.35
CA HIS A 32 -18.84 31.50 16.82
C HIS A 32 -18.55 32.81 16.08
N GLU A 33 -18.87 33.90 16.75
CA GLU A 33 -18.37 35.24 16.46
C GLU A 33 -16.85 35.26 16.48
N GLY A 34 -16.26 35.91 15.48
CA GLY A 34 -14.82 36.09 15.38
C GLY A 34 -14.36 36.57 14.00
N ARG A 35 -15.03 37.57 13.41
CA ARG A 35 -14.56 38.21 12.18
C ARG A 35 -14.02 39.60 12.49
N GLN A 36 -12.70 39.63 12.68
CA GLN A 36 -11.87 40.82 12.70
C GLN A 36 -11.93 41.54 11.35
N LEU A 37 -12.33 42.81 11.43
CA LEU A 37 -11.83 43.98 10.70
C LEU A 37 -11.02 43.71 9.42
N LEU A 38 -11.72 43.81 8.28
CA LEU A 38 -11.14 44.05 6.96
C LEU A 38 -10.61 45.49 6.89
N GLY A 39 -9.29 45.63 6.89
CA GLY A 39 -8.62 46.81 6.38
C GLY A 39 -8.29 46.61 4.90
N ASP A 40 -8.92 47.41 4.04
CA ASP A 40 -8.62 47.50 2.62
C ASP A 40 -7.23 48.13 2.42
N GLY A 41 -6.30 47.35 1.88
CA GLY A 41 -5.02 47.83 1.36
C GLY A 41 -4.89 47.49 -0.12
N PRO A 42 -4.64 48.48 -1.02
CA PRO A 42 -4.46 48.21 -2.43
C PRO A 42 -3.01 47.79 -2.70
N GLY A 43 -2.81 46.70 -3.44
CA GLY A 43 -1.52 46.40 -4.08
C GLY A 43 -0.82 45.14 -3.59
N ALA A 44 -1.39 43.98 -3.89
CA ALA A 44 -0.60 42.75 -4.03
C ALA A 44 -0.90 42.17 -5.41
N GLY A 45 0.09 42.28 -6.30
CA GLY A 45 0.00 41.77 -7.66
C GLY A 45 -0.44 40.31 -7.69
N SER A 46 -1.46 40.06 -8.50
CA SER A 46 -1.92 38.74 -8.92
C SER A 46 -0.76 37.97 -9.56
N LEU A 47 0.03 37.28 -8.74
CA LEU A 47 0.91 36.21 -9.19
C LEU A 47 0.00 35.06 -9.61
N SER A 48 -0.23 34.97 -10.91
CA SER A 48 -0.89 33.87 -11.60
C SER A 48 -0.49 32.54 -10.96
N GLY A 49 -1.43 31.94 -10.22
CA GLY A 49 -1.24 30.71 -9.48
C GLY A 49 -0.86 29.58 -10.39
N GLY A 50 0.42 29.17 -10.34
CA GLY A 50 0.77 27.81 -10.74
C GLY A 50 -0.10 26.86 -9.94
N SER A 51 -0.73 25.90 -10.62
CA SER A 51 -1.60 24.91 -9.98
C SER A 51 -0.86 24.26 -8.80
N CYS A 52 -1.54 24.15 -7.65
CA CYS A 52 -0.99 23.60 -6.41
C CYS A 52 -0.09 22.34 -6.57
N PRO A 53 -0.40 21.38 -7.48
CA PRO A 53 0.45 20.20 -7.71
C PRO A 53 1.88 20.54 -8.19
N ASP A 54 2.04 21.54 -9.06
CA ASP A 54 3.35 21.94 -9.59
C ASP A 54 4.22 22.61 -8.51
N ALA A 55 3.59 23.33 -7.57
CA ALA A 55 4.27 23.93 -6.43
C ALA A 55 4.76 22.88 -5.41
N VAL A 56 3.95 21.84 -5.15
CA VAL A 56 4.32 20.72 -4.27
C VAL A 56 5.50 19.94 -4.84
N ALA A 57 5.45 19.62 -6.13
CA ALA A 57 6.47 18.80 -6.77
C ALA A 57 7.85 19.48 -6.76
N CYS A 58 7.90 20.81 -6.89
CA CYS A 58 9.12 21.61 -6.74
C CYS A 58 9.69 21.63 -5.30
N ARG A 59 8.88 21.31 -4.29
CA ARG A 59 9.35 21.19 -2.89
C ARG A 59 9.91 19.81 -2.56
N CYS A 60 9.63 18.81 -3.41
CA CYS A 60 10.08 17.44 -3.20
C CYS A 60 11.52 17.24 -3.69
N ARG A 61 12.44 16.96 -2.77
CA ARG A 61 13.89 16.81 -3.06
C ARG A 61 14.21 15.45 -3.65
N GLY A 62 15.20 15.34 -4.54
CA GLY A 62 15.48 14.12 -5.31
C GLY A 62 16.21 12.97 -4.60
N ALA A 63 16.67 13.14 -3.35
CA ALA A 63 17.49 12.11 -2.68
C ALA A 63 16.67 10.84 -2.36
N LEU A 64 15.42 11.02 -1.93
CA LEU A 64 14.50 9.89 -1.69
C LEU A 64 14.31 9.02 -2.94
N ASP A 65 14.30 9.64 -4.13
CA ASP A 65 14.14 8.96 -5.42
C ASP A 65 15.23 7.90 -5.63
N TRP A 66 16.48 8.28 -5.38
CA TRP A 66 17.63 7.41 -5.51
C TRP A 66 17.69 6.34 -4.43
N VAL A 67 17.43 6.70 -3.17
CA VAL A 67 17.45 5.73 -2.06
C VAL A 67 16.49 4.58 -2.32
N VAL A 68 15.26 4.89 -2.74
CA VAL A 68 14.23 3.87 -3.00
C VAL A 68 14.54 3.07 -4.26
N ALA A 69 14.97 3.73 -5.33
CA ALA A 69 15.35 3.05 -6.56
C ALA A 69 16.50 2.07 -6.33
N VAL A 70 17.55 2.49 -5.61
CA VAL A 70 18.68 1.63 -5.25
C VAL A 70 18.22 0.50 -4.33
N ALA A 71 17.42 0.78 -3.29
CA ALA A 71 16.96 -0.26 -2.37
C ALA A 71 16.15 -1.37 -3.07
N VAL A 72 15.30 -1.01 -4.03
CA VAL A 72 14.47 -1.98 -4.77
C VAL A 72 15.26 -2.70 -5.87
N LEU A 73 16.17 -2.00 -6.56
CA LEU A 73 16.94 -2.56 -7.68
C LEU A 73 18.23 -3.25 -7.27
N ALA A 74 18.74 -3.02 -6.06
CA ALA A 74 20.01 -3.59 -5.61
C ALA A 74 19.97 -5.12 -5.61
N GLN A 75 18.93 -5.74 -5.05
CA GLN A 75 18.84 -7.20 -5.00
C GLN A 75 18.83 -7.86 -6.40
N PRO A 76 17.97 -7.48 -7.36
CA PRO A 76 18.01 -8.07 -8.69
C PRO A 76 19.31 -7.74 -9.45
N ALA A 77 19.89 -6.54 -9.26
CA ALA A 77 21.18 -6.19 -9.86
C ALA A 77 22.32 -7.06 -9.32
N LEU A 78 22.38 -7.30 -8.01
CA LEU A 78 23.37 -8.18 -7.40
C LEU A 78 23.19 -9.63 -7.86
N ALA A 79 21.95 -10.10 -8.01
CA ALA A 79 21.66 -11.44 -8.54
C ALA A 79 22.11 -11.60 -10.01
N LEU A 80 21.93 -10.57 -10.84
CA LEU A 80 22.44 -10.53 -12.21
C LEU A 80 23.97 -10.54 -12.27
N LEU A 81 24.64 -9.78 -11.40
CA LEU A 81 26.10 -9.79 -11.35
C LEU A 81 26.64 -11.15 -10.91
N ALA A 82 25.99 -11.78 -9.91
CA ALA A 82 26.36 -13.11 -9.45
C ALA A 82 26.17 -14.19 -10.55
N SER A 83 25.13 -14.08 -11.39
CA SER A 83 24.91 -15.06 -12.47
C SER A 83 25.95 -14.97 -13.60
N VAL A 84 26.62 -13.83 -13.76
CA VAL A 84 27.74 -13.64 -14.71
C VAL A 84 29.08 -14.08 -14.10
N GLY A 85 29.06 -14.67 -12.89
CA GLY A 85 30.27 -15.16 -12.22
C GLY A 85 31.11 -14.05 -11.59
N TRP A 86 30.56 -12.84 -11.44
CA TRP A 86 31.25 -11.77 -10.71
C TRP A 86 31.27 -12.11 -9.21
N PRO A 87 32.44 -12.33 -8.58
CA PRO A 87 32.51 -12.62 -7.17
C PRO A 87 32.19 -11.33 -6.40
N LEU A 88 30.94 -11.18 -5.98
CA LEU A 88 30.58 -10.17 -5.00
C LEU A 88 30.90 -10.76 -3.63
N PRO A 89 31.98 -10.31 -2.95
CA PRO A 89 32.19 -10.72 -1.57
C PRO A 89 30.94 -10.28 -0.78
N ALA A 90 30.30 -11.22 -0.10
CA ALA A 90 29.26 -10.87 0.85
C ALA A 90 29.84 -9.83 1.80
N LEU A 91 29.13 -8.73 2.02
CA LEU A 91 29.56 -7.73 2.98
C LEU A 91 29.83 -8.45 4.31
N PRO A 92 31.05 -8.33 4.88
CA PRO A 92 31.35 -9.00 6.13
C PRO A 92 30.29 -8.68 7.16
N GLY A 93 29.83 -9.68 7.92
CA GLY A 93 28.81 -9.50 8.95
C GLY A 93 29.05 -8.27 9.86
N PRO A 94 30.29 -7.98 10.28
CA PRO A 94 30.60 -6.75 11.03
C PRO A 94 30.30 -5.45 10.28
N VAL A 95 30.57 -5.38 8.97
CA VAL A 95 30.31 -4.20 8.14
C VAL A 95 28.81 -3.95 8.01
N THR A 96 28.03 -5.00 7.73
CA THR A 96 26.57 -4.90 7.67
C THR A 96 25.98 -4.43 9.00
N LYS A 97 26.45 -4.97 10.12
CA LYS A 97 26.05 -4.52 11.46
C LYS A 97 26.43 -3.06 11.71
N ALA A 98 27.65 -2.65 11.34
CA ALA A 98 28.11 -1.26 11.48
C ALA A 98 27.26 -0.29 10.64
N LEU A 99 26.89 -0.65 9.41
CA LEU A 99 26.01 0.16 8.56
C LEU A 99 24.60 0.29 9.16
N ILE A 100 24.05 -0.79 9.73
CA ILE A 100 22.75 -0.77 10.42
C ILE A 100 22.81 0.14 11.65
N ILE A 101 23.85 0.01 12.48
CA ILE A 101 24.05 0.85 13.67
C ILE A 101 24.19 2.32 13.25
N LEU A 102 25.01 2.61 12.24
CA LEU A 102 25.18 3.96 11.72
C LEU A 102 23.85 4.54 11.19
N GLY A 103 23.08 3.75 10.45
CA GLY A 103 21.75 4.15 9.99
C GLY A 103 20.80 4.48 11.15
N GLY A 104 20.80 3.64 12.19
CA GLY A 104 20.04 3.87 13.43
C GLY A 104 20.47 5.14 14.17
N LEU A 105 21.77 5.38 14.28
CA LEU A 105 22.32 6.60 14.90
C LEU A 105 21.95 7.86 14.10
N LEU A 106 22.02 7.80 12.77
CA LEU A 106 21.62 8.90 11.89
C LEU A 106 20.12 9.19 12.01
N LEU A 107 19.29 8.15 12.05
CA LEU A 107 17.85 8.29 12.27
C LEU A 107 17.55 8.89 13.65
N GLY A 108 18.19 8.39 14.71
CA GLY A 108 18.05 8.91 16.06
C GLY A 108 18.44 10.39 16.17
N ARG A 109 19.59 10.76 15.56
CA ARG A 109 20.01 12.17 15.46
C ARG A 109 19.00 13.02 14.69
N ALA A 110 18.45 12.50 13.59
CA ALA A 110 17.46 13.22 12.79
C ALA A 110 16.15 13.45 13.58
N LEU A 111 15.68 12.45 14.32
CA LEU A 111 14.52 12.56 15.21
C LEU A 111 14.73 13.62 16.30
N LEU A 112 15.87 13.59 17.00
CA LEU A 112 16.16 14.53 18.09
C LEU A 112 16.33 15.97 17.60
N ARG A 113 16.74 16.17 16.34
CA ARG A 113 16.93 17.51 15.74
C ARG A 113 15.78 17.94 14.85
N PHE A 114 14.72 17.13 14.77
CA PHE A 114 13.59 17.43 13.92
C PHE A 114 12.90 18.71 14.39
N ARG A 115 12.76 19.68 13.50
CA ARG A 115 12.30 21.03 13.88
C ARG A 115 10.80 21.14 13.96
N ARG A 116 10.05 20.25 13.29
CA ARG A 116 8.61 20.42 12.98
C ARG A 116 7.73 19.47 13.79
N TRP A 117 8.08 19.24 15.04
CA TRP A 117 7.35 18.31 15.93
C TRP A 117 5.89 18.70 16.14
N ARG A 118 5.53 20.00 16.09
CA ARG A 118 4.14 20.43 16.26
C ARG A 118 3.25 19.93 15.11
N ASP A 119 3.77 19.99 13.89
CA ASP A 119 3.06 19.51 12.69
C ASP A 119 2.78 18.00 12.80
N GLU A 120 3.78 17.21 13.18
CA GLU A 120 3.65 15.76 13.36
C GLU A 120 2.74 15.40 14.54
N THR A 121 2.91 16.05 15.70
CA THR A 121 2.12 15.78 16.91
C THR A 121 0.63 15.97 16.65
N SER A 122 0.25 16.96 15.83
CA SER A 122 -1.16 17.18 15.46
C SER A 122 -1.80 16.00 14.73
N GLN A 123 -1.01 15.16 14.06
CA GLN A 123 -1.48 14.02 13.28
C GLN A 123 -1.46 12.70 14.07
N VAL A 124 -0.82 12.67 15.23
CA VAL A 124 -0.67 11.45 16.05
C VAL A 124 -2.02 10.85 16.48
N PRO A 125 -3.02 11.61 16.96
CA PRO A 125 -4.31 11.03 17.34
C PRO A 125 -5.01 10.32 16.18
N ARG A 126 -4.96 10.91 14.98
CA ARG A 126 -5.51 10.31 13.76
C ARG A 126 -4.76 9.03 13.39
N PHE A 127 -3.43 9.06 13.46
CA PHE A 127 -2.61 7.88 13.20
C PHE A 127 -2.95 6.75 14.17
N LEU A 128 -3.03 7.04 15.48
CA LEU A 128 -3.38 6.05 16.49
C LEU A 128 -4.77 5.46 16.25
N ALA A 129 -5.78 6.27 15.91
CA ALA A 129 -7.10 5.78 15.58
C ALA A 129 -7.08 4.84 14.36
N CYS A 130 -6.41 5.21 13.27
CA CYS A 130 -6.27 4.37 12.08
C CYS A 130 -5.52 3.07 12.40
N PHE A 131 -4.47 3.16 13.22
CA PHE A 131 -3.66 2.02 13.64
C PHE A 131 -4.45 1.03 14.50
N LEU A 132 -5.26 1.51 15.45
CA LEU A 132 -6.15 0.68 16.25
C LEU A 132 -7.20 -0.02 15.39
N VAL A 133 -7.77 0.68 14.39
CA VAL A 133 -8.69 0.06 13.41
C VAL A 133 -7.99 -1.06 12.65
N MET A 134 -6.77 -0.83 12.17
CA MET A 134 -5.99 -1.88 11.49
C MET A 134 -5.67 -3.07 12.41
N LEU A 135 -5.34 -2.84 13.68
CA LEU A 135 -5.09 -3.94 14.63
C LEU A 135 -6.35 -4.77 14.90
N ALA A 136 -7.50 -4.10 15.09
CA ALA A 136 -8.77 -4.78 15.25
C ALA A 136 -9.12 -5.60 14.01
N GLU A 137 -8.94 -5.01 12.82
CA GLU A 137 -9.17 -5.67 11.54
C GLU A 137 -8.29 -6.91 11.37
N LEU A 138 -6.97 -6.80 11.58
CA LEU A 138 -6.03 -7.92 11.50
C LEU A 138 -6.44 -9.09 12.41
N THR A 139 -6.94 -8.77 13.60
CA THR A 139 -7.37 -9.74 14.59
C THR A 139 -8.65 -10.45 14.15
N ILE A 140 -9.62 -9.70 13.62
CA ILE A 140 -10.88 -10.24 13.10
C ILE A 140 -10.64 -11.09 11.85
N GLU A 141 -9.83 -10.63 10.90
CA GLU A 141 -9.52 -11.36 9.68
C GLU A 141 -8.80 -12.68 9.97
N ASN A 142 -7.82 -12.69 10.88
CA ASN A 142 -7.12 -13.94 11.25
C ASN A 142 -8.11 -15.00 11.79
N CYS A 143 -9.10 -14.57 12.58
CA CYS A 143 -10.15 -15.45 13.08
C CYS A 143 -11.09 -15.89 11.94
N ALA A 144 -11.60 -14.96 11.13
CA ALA A 144 -12.51 -15.26 10.02
C ALA A 144 -11.88 -16.22 9.00
N VAL A 145 -10.62 -15.98 8.63
CA VAL A 145 -9.87 -16.83 7.70
C VAL A 145 -9.70 -18.23 8.26
N TRP A 146 -9.40 -18.35 9.55
CA TRP A 146 -9.32 -19.64 10.23
C TRP A 146 -10.67 -20.37 10.22
N LEU A 147 -11.75 -19.69 10.61
CA LEU A 147 -13.08 -20.31 10.70
C LEU A 147 -13.57 -20.84 9.36
N VAL A 148 -13.40 -20.07 8.28
CA VAL A 148 -13.76 -20.55 6.93
C VAL A 148 -12.87 -21.70 6.48
N SER A 149 -11.56 -21.62 6.74
CA SER A 149 -10.64 -22.71 6.37
C SER A 149 -10.95 -24.00 7.16
N ALA A 150 -11.30 -23.89 8.44
CA ALA A 150 -11.63 -25.01 9.30
C ALA A 150 -12.99 -25.63 8.96
N THR A 151 -13.97 -24.83 8.53
CA THR A 151 -15.32 -25.30 8.18
C THR A 151 -15.46 -25.82 6.76
N ASP A 152 -14.51 -25.52 5.86
CA ASP A 152 -14.49 -26.07 4.51
C ASP A 152 -14.44 -27.61 4.54
N GLN A 153 -15.40 -28.24 3.86
CA GLN A 153 -15.55 -29.68 3.81
C GLN A 153 -14.44 -30.34 2.98
N ARG A 154 -13.94 -29.63 1.96
CA ARG A 154 -12.93 -30.15 1.03
C ARG A 154 -11.50 -29.84 1.44
N LYS A 155 -11.28 -29.28 2.64
CA LYS A 155 -9.95 -28.80 3.09
C LYS A 155 -8.85 -29.86 3.01
N TYR A 156 -9.18 -31.13 3.20
CA TYR A 156 -8.21 -32.24 3.13
C TYR A 156 -8.15 -32.92 1.76
N GLU A 157 -9.00 -32.53 0.82
CA GLU A 157 -9.00 -33.08 -0.53
C GLU A 157 -7.87 -32.46 -1.37
N LEU A 158 -7.32 -33.24 -2.30
CA LEU A 158 -6.34 -32.77 -3.28
C LEU A 158 -7.05 -32.16 -4.50
N VAL A 159 -7.90 -31.16 -4.26
CA VAL A 159 -8.63 -30.47 -5.33
C VAL A 159 -7.62 -29.74 -6.24
N PRO A 160 -7.63 -29.99 -7.56
CA PRO A 160 -6.77 -29.26 -8.48
C PRO A 160 -7.15 -27.78 -8.51
N GLY A 161 -6.14 -26.92 -8.70
CA GLY A 161 -6.35 -25.50 -8.91
C GLY A 161 -7.12 -25.22 -10.21
N LEU A 162 -7.74 -24.05 -10.28
CA LEU A 162 -8.40 -23.55 -11.48
C LEU A 162 -7.35 -23.22 -12.56
N GLN A 163 -7.78 -23.22 -13.82
CA GLN A 163 -6.92 -22.81 -14.92
C GLN A 163 -6.69 -21.29 -14.87
N ASP A 164 -5.42 -20.87 -14.83
CA ASP A 164 -5.02 -19.47 -14.96
C ASP A 164 -4.40 -19.20 -16.33
N ASN A 165 -5.15 -18.52 -17.20
CA ASN A 165 -4.69 -18.22 -18.56
C ASN A 165 -3.50 -17.25 -18.58
N VAL A 166 -3.34 -16.41 -17.56
CA VAL A 166 -2.17 -15.51 -17.48
C VAL A 166 -0.93 -16.31 -17.10
N GLU A 167 -1.03 -17.26 -16.16
CA GLU A 167 0.06 -18.19 -15.85
C GLU A 167 0.52 -18.91 -17.13
N LEU A 168 -0.43 -19.48 -17.89
CA LEU A 168 -0.14 -20.19 -19.14
C LEU A 168 0.51 -19.29 -20.19
N ALA A 169 -0.02 -18.08 -20.39
CA ALA A 169 0.50 -17.13 -21.37
C ALA A 169 1.92 -16.67 -21.00
N VAL A 170 2.18 -16.34 -19.73
CA VAL A 170 3.50 -15.91 -19.27
C VAL A 170 4.51 -17.05 -19.38
N ARG A 171 4.14 -18.29 -19.04
CA ARG A 171 5.00 -19.47 -19.22
C ARG A 171 5.32 -19.72 -20.69
N ALA A 172 4.33 -19.62 -21.58
CA ALA A 172 4.54 -19.75 -23.02
C ALA A 172 5.47 -18.66 -23.56
N ALA A 173 5.29 -17.41 -23.14
CA ALA A 173 6.16 -16.30 -23.52
C ALA A 173 7.59 -16.48 -23.00
N ALA A 174 7.75 -16.96 -21.76
CA ALA A 174 9.05 -17.26 -21.17
C ALA A 174 9.77 -18.41 -21.90
N ALA A 175 9.03 -19.43 -22.33
CA ALA A 175 9.58 -20.52 -23.15
C ALA A 175 10.04 -20.03 -24.53
N ALA A 176 9.36 -19.03 -25.09
CA ALA A 176 9.72 -18.43 -26.38
C ALA A 176 10.89 -17.43 -26.29
N SER A 177 11.19 -16.89 -25.11
CA SER A 177 12.20 -15.84 -24.91
C SER A 177 13.09 -16.12 -23.70
N PRO A 178 14.35 -16.57 -23.91
CA PRO A 178 15.30 -16.81 -22.82
C PRO A 178 15.55 -15.57 -21.95
N SER A 179 15.53 -14.37 -22.55
CA SER A 179 15.68 -13.12 -21.82
C SER A 179 14.50 -12.86 -20.87
N LEU A 180 13.27 -13.17 -21.30
CA LEU A 180 12.10 -13.06 -20.44
C LEU A 180 12.13 -14.08 -19.31
N ALA A 181 12.50 -15.34 -19.61
CA ALA A 181 12.68 -16.37 -18.59
C ALA A 181 13.72 -15.95 -17.54
N ALA A 182 14.87 -15.42 -17.98
CA ALA A 182 15.91 -14.91 -17.09
C ALA A 182 15.41 -13.73 -16.22
N ALA A 183 14.68 -12.78 -16.81
CA ALA A 183 14.11 -11.66 -16.08
C ALA A 183 13.07 -12.08 -15.03
N LEU A 184 12.24 -13.07 -15.34
CA LEU A 184 11.25 -13.63 -14.40
C LEU A 184 11.92 -14.45 -13.28
N ALA A 185 13.06 -15.09 -13.57
CA ALA A 185 13.82 -15.82 -12.57
C ALA A 185 14.49 -14.90 -11.53
N LEU A 186 14.76 -13.63 -11.87
CA LEU A 186 15.36 -12.66 -10.95
C LEU A 186 14.57 -12.53 -9.65
N PRO A 187 15.22 -12.45 -8.48
CA PRO A 187 14.52 -12.30 -7.22
C PRO A 187 13.53 -11.13 -7.25
N ALA A 188 12.26 -11.40 -6.96
CA ALA A 188 11.25 -10.37 -6.90
C ALA A 188 11.41 -9.48 -5.67
N ALA A 189 10.89 -8.25 -5.80
CA ALA A 189 10.71 -7.39 -4.65
C ALA A 189 9.78 -8.06 -3.63
N THR A 190 10.25 -8.17 -2.40
CA THR A 190 9.46 -8.76 -1.30
C THR A 190 8.61 -7.70 -0.61
N VAL A 191 7.65 -8.15 0.22
CA VAL A 191 6.86 -7.28 1.12
C VAL A 191 7.74 -6.30 1.90
N LEU A 192 8.92 -6.73 2.33
CA LEU A 192 9.86 -5.88 3.08
C LEU A 192 10.37 -4.69 2.26
N HIS A 193 10.53 -4.84 0.94
CA HIS A 193 10.95 -3.73 0.07
C HIS A 193 9.86 -2.66 -0.05
N PHE A 194 8.60 -3.07 -0.23
CA PHE A 194 7.47 -2.14 -0.27
C PHE A 194 7.24 -1.46 1.09
N LEU A 195 7.37 -2.22 2.20
CA LEU A 195 7.33 -1.66 3.55
C LEU A 195 8.45 -0.65 3.78
N ALA A 196 9.69 -1.00 3.40
CA ALA A 196 10.84 -0.10 3.50
C ALA A 196 10.64 1.17 2.68
N ALA A 197 10.07 1.09 1.48
CA ALA A 197 9.74 2.26 0.66
C ALA A 197 8.68 3.15 1.34
N LEU A 198 7.60 2.58 1.88
CA LEU A 198 6.58 3.33 2.63
C LEU A 198 7.15 4.01 3.86
N LEU A 199 7.96 3.30 4.65
CA LEU A 199 8.64 3.86 5.81
C LEU A 199 9.63 4.95 5.40
N ALA A 200 10.40 4.74 4.33
CA ALA A 200 11.31 5.75 3.79
C ALA A 200 10.55 7.01 3.41
N LEU A 201 9.39 6.91 2.76
CA LEU A 201 8.54 8.07 2.45
C LEU A 201 8.04 8.77 3.72
N ALA A 202 7.53 8.02 4.69
CA ALA A 202 7.01 8.58 5.94
C ALA A 202 8.09 9.28 6.77
N PHE A 203 9.28 8.68 6.91
CA PHE A 203 10.41 9.27 7.63
C PHE A 203 11.19 10.31 6.82
N SER A 204 10.97 10.40 5.50
CA SER A 204 11.65 11.38 4.65
C SER A 204 11.39 12.84 5.07
N VAL A 205 10.32 13.07 5.83
CA VAL A 205 9.98 14.36 6.47
C VAL A 205 11.10 14.85 7.40
N LEU A 206 11.83 13.94 8.07
CA LEU A 206 12.95 14.27 8.95
C LEU A 206 14.10 14.99 8.21
N TRP A 207 14.17 14.82 6.89
CA TRP A 207 15.16 15.44 6.02
C TRP A 207 14.54 16.45 5.02
N ASP A 208 13.34 16.95 5.33
CA ASP A 208 12.58 17.90 4.50
C ASP A 208 12.48 17.45 3.02
N GLN A 209 12.37 16.13 2.77
CA GLN A 209 12.26 15.62 1.40
C GLN A 209 10.85 15.80 0.82
N VAL A 210 9.83 15.82 1.68
CA VAL A 210 8.42 15.98 1.30
C VAL A 210 7.73 17.02 2.18
N PRO A 211 6.78 17.82 1.64
CA PRO A 211 6.11 18.88 2.38
C PRO A 211 4.86 18.40 3.14
N TYR A 212 4.90 17.19 3.70
CA TYR A 212 3.77 16.53 4.36
C TYR A 212 4.17 16.04 5.75
N SER A 213 3.20 15.59 6.54
CA SER A 213 3.46 14.90 7.81
C SER A 213 3.63 13.40 7.56
N GLY A 214 4.65 12.81 8.19
CA GLY A 214 4.92 11.38 8.14
C GLY A 214 3.76 10.57 8.74
N PHE A 215 3.27 10.98 9.92
CA PHE A 215 2.09 10.36 10.55
C PHE A 215 0.83 10.52 9.70
N GLY A 216 0.65 11.67 9.03
CA GLY A 216 -0.48 11.89 8.13
C GLY A 216 -0.48 10.93 6.93
N ILE A 217 0.66 10.82 6.22
CA ILE A 217 0.85 9.87 5.12
C ILE A 217 0.54 8.44 5.58
N PHE A 218 1.12 8.05 6.72
CA PHE A 218 1.00 6.69 7.23
C PHE A 218 -0.41 6.38 7.77
N SER A 219 -1.15 7.37 8.27
CA SER A 219 -2.56 7.21 8.67
C SER A 219 -3.42 6.73 7.51
N ARG A 220 -3.30 7.39 6.34
CA ARG A 220 -4.03 6.97 5.12
C ARG A 220 -3.58 5.59 4.65
N ALA A 221 -2.27 5.32 4.65
CA ALA A 221 -1.75 4.01 4.27
C ALA A 221 -2.30 2.89 5.15
N VAL A 222 -2.24 3.05 6.47
CA VAL A 222 -2.74 2.09 7.46
C VAL A 222 -4.25 1.87 7.32
N LEU A 223 -5.04 2.94 7.17
CA LEU A 223 -6.48 2.78 6.98
C LEU A 223 -6.83 2.14 5.62
N THR A 224 -6.03 2.41 4.58
CA THR A 224 -6.19 1.75 3.26
C THR A 224 -5.91 0.25 3.36
N ILE A 225 -4.89 -0.16 4.14
CA ILE A 225 -4.64 -1.57 4.44
C ILE A 225 -5.86 -2.17 5.13
N ALA A 226 -6.32 -1.55 6.23
CA ALA A 226 -7.45 -2.06 6.99
C ALA A 226 -8.71 -2.20 6.11
N ALA A 227 -9.09 -1.15 5.38
CA ALA A 227 -10.27 -1.19 4.52
C ALA A 227 -10.14 -2.22 3.38
N SER A 228 -8.96 -2.33 2.76
CA SER A 228 -8.71 -3.38 1.76
C SER A 228 -8.88 -4.76 2.39
N ARG A 229 -8.31 -5.00 3.56
CA ARG A 229 -8.38 -6.30 4.23
C ARG A 229 -9.78 -6.65 4.74
N VAL A 230 -10.61 -5.67 5.11
CA VAL A 230 -12.05 -5.90 5.32
C VAL A 230 -12.73 -6.43 4.05
N LEU A 231 -12.47 -5.81 2.89
CA LEU A 231 -13.00 -6.28 1.61
C LEU A 231 -12.49 -7.69 1.27
N ARG A 232 -11.21 -7.96 1.54
CA ARG A 232 -10.61 -9.28 1.41
C ARG A 232 -11.33 -10.32 2.26
N MET A 233 -11.55 -10.01 3.52
CA MET A 233 -12.26 -10.88 4.45
C MET A 233 -13.67 -11.14 3.94
N ALA A 234 -14.39 -10.12 3.47
CA ALA A 234 -15.72 -10.30 2.89
C ALA A 234 -15.69 -11.22 1.66
N CYS A 235 -14.73 -11.04 0.74
CA CYS A 235 -14.53 -11.95 -0.39
C CYS A 235 -14.26 -13.38 0.08
N PHE A 236 -13.41 -13.56 1.10
CA PHE A 236 -13.09 -14.89 1.64
C PHE A 236 -14.30 -15.59 2.25
N MET A 237 -15.09 -14.85 3.02
CA MET A 237 -16.31 -15.37 3.65
C MET A 237 -17.37 -15.77 2.62
N CYS A 238 -17.41 -15.07 1.47
CA CYS A 238 -18.40 -15.29 0.42
C CYS A 238 -17.93 -16.25 -0.68
N THR A 239 -16.62 -16.44 -0.86
CA THR A 239 -16.04 -17.21 -1.97
C THR A 239 -14.87 -18.06 -1.49
N VAL A 240 -14.99 -19.37 -1.70
CA VAL A 240 -13.95 -20.35 -1.39
C VAL A 240 -13.52 -21.02 -2.69
N LEU A 241 -12.33 -20.65 -3.19
CA LEU A 241 -11.76 -21.23 -4.41
C LEU A 241 -10.66 -22.25 -4.08
N PRO A 242 -10.52 -23.32 -4.89
CA PRO A 242 -9.41 -24.25 -4.76
C PRO A 242 -8.07 -23.50 -4.85
N ASN A 243 -7.11 -23.87 -4.00
CA ASN A 243 -5.76 -23.33 -4.07
C ASN A 243 -5.07 -23.72 -5.39
N PRO A 244 -4.26 -22.84 -6.00
CA PRO A 244 -3.37 -23.20 -7.10
C PRO A 244 -2.43 -24.38 -6.79
N ARG A 245 -2.11 -24.58 -5.51
CA ARG A 245 -1.31 -25.71 -4.98
C ARG A 245 -2.22 -26.67 -4.19
N PRO A 246 -2.54 -27.86 -4.75
CA PRO A 246 -3.38 -28.85 -4.08
C PRO A 246 -2.82 -29.28 -2.71
N GLY A 247 -3.73 -29.57 -1.78
CA GLY A 247 -3.37 -30.02 -0.42
C GLY A 247 -2.75 -28.94 0.46
N CYS A 248 -3.00 -27.65 0.17
CA CYS A 248 -2.47 -26.54 0.97
C CYS A 248 -2.83 -26.68 2.46
N TYR A 249 -4.11 -26.94 2.79
CA TYR A 249 -4.58 -26.91 4.18
C TYR A 249 -3.81 -27.90 5.05
N GLY A 250 -3.72 -29.17 4.64
CA GLY A 250 -3.01 -30.20 5.38
C GLY A 250 -1.51 -29.94 5.57
N ARG A 251 -0.91 -29.06 4.75
CA ARG A 251 0.50 -28.65 4.89
C ARG A 251 0.69 -27.45 5.83
N ARG A 252 -0.32 -26.59 5.99
CA ARG A 252 -0.18 -25.29 6.68
C ARG A 252 -0.98 -25.18 7.98
N PHE A 253 -2.04 -25.95 8.13
CA PHE A 253 -2.96 -25.83 9.26
C PHE A 253 -2.96 -27.09 10.12
N PRO A 254 -3.04 -26.93 11.46
CA PRO A 254 -3.26 -28.06 12.34
C PRO A 254 -4.67 -28.66 12.12
N PRO A 255 -4.90 -29.89 12.60
CA PRO A 255 -6.24 -30.46 12.60
C PRO A 255 -7.21 -29.55 13.37
N VAL A 256 -8.46 -29.48 12.89
CA VAL A 256 -9.50 -28.69 13.53
C VAL A 256 -9.82 -29.27 14.92
N PRO A 257 -9.82 -28.46 15.99
CA PRO A 257 -10.19 -28.92 17.32
C PRO A 257 -11.62 -29.51 17.37
N ALA A 258 -11.87 -30.41 18.33
CA ALA A 258 -13.16 -31.07 18.45
C ALA A 258 -14.27 -30.13 18.93
N THR A 259 -13.92 -29.09 19.71
CA THR A 259 -14.90 -28.15 20.26
C THR A 259 -14.95 -26.82 19.50
N VAL A 260 -16.14 -26.22 19.44
CA VAL A 260 -16.36 -24.92 18.79
C VAL A 260 -15.54 -23.83 19.49
N TRP A 261 -15.46 -23.85 20.82
CA TRP A 261 -14.72 -22.84 21.57
C TRP A 261 -13.21 -22.91 21.31
N GLU A 262 -12.60 -24.10 21.28
CA GLU A 262 -11.19 -24.24 20.95
C GLU A 262 -10.91 -23.82 19.50
N THR A 263 -11.86 -24.08 18.60
CA THR A 263 -11.78 -23.61 17.22
C THR A 263 -11.78 -22.07 17.16
N ILE A 264 -12.70 -21.39 17.85
CA ILE A 264 -12.74 -19.92 17.89
C ILE A 264 -11.48 -19.36 18.57
N LYS A 265 -11.07 -19.94 19.70
CA LYS A 265 -9.87 -19.53 20.44
C LYS A 265 -8.63 -19.65 19.54
N ALA A 266 -8.49 -20.73 18.79
CA ALA A 266 -7.42 -20.89 17.81
C ALA A 266 -7.45 -19.81 16.71
N GLY A 267 -8.62 -19.27 16.36
CA GLY A 267 -8.73 -18.14 15.44
C GLY A 267 -8.06 -16.86 15.96
N TYR A 268 -8.01 -16.65 17.28
CA TYR A 268 -7.43 -15.44 17.88
C TYR A 268 -6.02 -15.63 18.46
N THR A 269 -5.65 -16.84 18.87
CA THR A 269 -4.39 -17.08 19.56
C THR A 269 -3.25 -17.54 18.66
N THR A 270 -3.54 -18.07 17.47
CA THR A 270 -2.51 -18.53 16.52
C THR A 270 -2.36 -17.54 15.38
N ILE A 271 -1.20 -16.89 15.31
CA ILE A 271 -0.85 -15.98 14.22
C ILE A 271 -0.53 -16.83 12.99
N ARG A 272 -1.29 -16.63 11.90
CA ARG A 272 -1.10 -17.35 10.64
C ARG A 272 -0.63 -16.37 9.58
N GLY A 273 0.67 -16.12 9.55
CA GLY A 273 1.31 -15.07 8.74
C GLY A 273 1.19 -15.22 7.22
N PHE A 274 0.67 -16.33 6.69
CA PHE A 274 0.70 -16.66 5.26
C PHE A 274 -0.69 -16.80 4.60
N GLY A 275 -1.75 -16.28 5.23
CA GLY A 275 -3.11 -16.30 4.67
C GLY A 275 -3.79 -17.68 4.70
N GLY A 276 -5.02 -17.72 4.18
CA GLY A 276 -5.82 -18.94 4.05
C GLY A 276 -5.26 -19.89 3.00
N CYS A 277 -5.59 -21.18 3.11
CA CYS A 277 -5.27 -22.16 2.07
C CYS A 277 -6.28 -22.23 0.95
N ASN A 278 -7.43 -21.60 1.10
CA ASN A 278 -8.32 -21.34 -0.02
C ASN A 278 -7.88 -20.01 -0.64
N ASP A 279 -7.70 -19.99 -1.96
CA ASP A 279 -7.18 -18.80 -2.61
C ASP A 279 -8.26 -17.72 -2.65
N LEU A 280 -7.81 -16.48 -2.46
CA LEU A 280 -8.68 -15.34 -2.29
C LEU A 280 -8.77 -14.62 -3.61
N ILE A 281 -9.97 -14.33 -4.09
CA ILE A 281 -10.21 -13.42 -5.23
C ILE A 281 -9.49 -12.06 -5.08
N PHE A 282 -8.99 -11.73 -3.89
CA PHE A 282 -8.27 -10.50 -3.60
C PHE A 282 -7.04 -10.76 -2.71
N SER A 283 -5.82 -10.57 -3.25
CA SER A 283 -4.58 -10.82 -2.52
C SER A 283 -4.26 -9.72 -1.49
N GLY A 284 -4.07 -10.12 -0.22
CA GLY A 284 -3.71 -9.21 0.86
C GLY A 284 -2.27 -8.68 0.80
N HIS A 285 -1.32 -9.49 0.33
CA HIS A 285 0.06 -9.02 0.14
C HIS A 285 0.17 -8.13 -1.10
N GLY A 286 -0.55 -8.47 -2.18
CA GLY A 286 -0.69 -7.59 -3.34
C GLY A 286 -1.27 -6.23 -2.96
N ALA A 287 -2.34 -6.21 -2.15
CA ALA A 287 -2.95 -4.98 -1.65
C ALA A 287 -1.92 -4.12 -0.88
N PHE A 288 -1.08 -4.74 -0.06
CA PHE A 288 0.00 -4.03 0.64
C PHE A 288 1.05 -3.46 -0.32
N TRP A 289 1.50 -4.23 -1.33
CA TRP A 289 2.52 -3.78 -2.28
C TRP A 289 2.10 -2.54 -3.07
N VAL A 290 0.81 -2.47 -3.43
CA VAL A 290 0.20 -1.37 -4.19
C VAL A 290 0.29 -0.02 -3.46
N LEU A 291 0.37 -0.02 -2.13
CA LEU A 291 0.39 1.20 -1.34
C LEU A 291 1.66 2.02 -1.55
N ALA A 292 2.82 1.39 -1.71
CA ALA A 292 4.07 2.12 -1.92
C ALA A 292 4.01 2.98 -3.20
N PRO A 293 3.76 2.44 -4.40
CA PRO A 293 3.67 3.26 -5.60
C PRO A 293 2.53 4.30 -5.54
N LEU A 294 1.38 3.98 -4.92
CA LEU A 294 0.29 4.97 -4.76
C LEU A 294 0.69 6.11 -3.82
N ALA A 295 1.31 5.81 -2.69
CA ALA A 295 1.77 6.81 -1.72
C ALA A 295 2.86 7.71 -2.34
N PHE A 296 3.81 7.13 -3.07
CA PHE A 296 4.82 7.91 -3.80
C PHE A 296 4.21 8.79 -4.89
N ARG A 297 3.26 8.26 -5.67
CA ARG A 297 2.55 9.05 -6.68
C ARG A 297 1.80 10.22 -6.05
N THR A 298 1.22 10.03 -4.87
CA THR A 298 0.37 11.01 -4.18
C THR A 298 1.17 12.07 -3.45
N TYR A 299 2.16 11.68 -2.64
CA TYR A 299 2.88 12.57 -1.72
C TYR A 299 4.30 12.92 -2.17
N TYR A 300 4.79 12.30 -3.24
CA TYR A 300 6.09 12.59 -3.83
C TYR A 300 6.00 12.74 -5.37
N PRO A 301 5.14 13.66 -5.86
CA PRO A 301 4.90 13.81 -7.29
C PRO A 301 6.15 14.33 -8.04
N ALA A 302 6.26 13.97 -9.32
CA ALA A 302 7.34 14.42 -10.20
C ALA A 302 7.22 15.91 -10.52
N PRO A 303 8.33 16.68 -10.56
CA PRO A 303 8.30 18.09 -10.90
C PRO A 303 7.83 18.29 -12.35
N PRO A 304 7.20 19.44 -12.67
CA PRO A 304 6.89 19.80 -14.03
C PRO A 304 8.21 19.98 -14.81
N ARG A 305 8.62 18.97 -15.59
CA ARG A 305 9.65 19.19 -16.61
C ARG A 305 9.02 20.04 -17.71
N ARG A 306 9.44 21.31 -17.83
CA ARG A 306 9.36 22.00 -19.12
C ARG A 306 10.28 21.24 -20.07
N LEU A 307 9.71 20.29 -20.80
CA LEU A 307 10.37 19.70 -21.97
C LEU A 307 10.59 20.85 -22.96
N ARG A 308 11.72 21.57 -22.84
CA ARG A 308 12.32 22.21 -24.00
C ARG A 308 12.81 21.06 -24.86
N LEU A 309 11.95 20.62 -25.78
CA LEU A 309 12.38 19.78 -26.88
C LEU A 309 13.62 20.46 -27.48
N PRO A 310 14.77 19.77 -27.59
CA PRO A 310 15.90 20.35 -28.30
C PRO A 310 15.42 20.74 -29.70
N GLY A 311 15.73 21.97 -30.13
CA GLY A 311 15.19 22.62 -31.33
C GLY A 311 15.38 21.85 -32.65
N GLY A 312 16.07 20.71 -32.64
CA GLY A 312 16.29 19.82 -33.77
C GLY A 312 15.17 18.81 -34.07
N LEU A 313 14.14 18.64 -33.21
CA LEU A 313 13.07 17.65 -33.45
C LEU A 313 11.93 18.10 -34.40
N ARG A 314 12.07 19.24 -35.09
CA ARG A 314 11.09 19.68 -36.12
C ARG A 314 11.05 18.76 -37.35
N SER A 315 12.07 17.93 -37.57
CA SER A 315 12.25 17.10 -38.77
C SER A 315 11.65 15.69 -38.69
N TRP A 316 10.98 15.30 -37.61
CA TRP A 316 10.46 13.93 -37.49
C TRP A 316 9.28 13.65 -38.44
N PRO A 317 9.25 12.49 -39.12
CA PRO A 317 8.16 12.09 -40.02
C PRO A 317 6.77 12.13 -39.36
N GLY A 318 5.76 12.58 -40.09
CA GLY A 318 4.40 12.78 -39.57
C GLY A 318 3.70 11.53 -39.03
N TRP A 319 4.18 10.33 -39.35
CA TRP A 319 3.65 9.07 -38.82
C TRP A 319 4.24 8.72 -37.44
N LEU A 320 5.50 9.07 -37.15
CA LEU A 320 6.07 8.98 -35.79
C LEU A 320 5.45 10.00 -34.82
N ARG A 321 4.93 11.12 -35.35
CA ARG A 321 4.06 12.04 -34.58
C ARG A 321 2.70 11.42 -34.23
N ARG A 322 2.19 10.51 -35.06
CA ARG A 322 0.90 9.80 -34.86
C ARG A 322 1.05 8.53 -34.01
N LEU A 323 2.22 7.90 -34.03
CA LEU A 323 2.65 6.86 -33.09
C LEU A 323 3.10 7.41 -31.73
N ARG A 324 2.65 8.63 -31.37
CA ARG A 324 2.45 8.97 -29.97
C ARG A 324 1.38 8.02 -29.45
N LEU A 325 1.80 6.85 -28.98
CA LEU A 325 1.08 6.12 -27.94
C LEU A 325 0.56 7.18 -26.96
N PRO A 326 -0.76 7.24 -26.73
CA PRO A 326 -1.30 8.23 -25.85
C PRO A 326 -0.96 7.78 -24.42
N VAL A 327 0.24 8.12 -23.96
CA VAL A 327 0.41 8.40 -22.54
C VAL A 327 0.96 9.81 -22.36
N PRO A 328 0.26 10.86 -22.87
CA PRO A 328 0.57 12.21 -22.47
C PRO A 328 0.22 12.34 -20.98
N GLY A 329 1.23 12.43 -20.12
CA GLY A 329 1.01 12.82 -18.72
C GLY A 329 1.36 11.81 -17.63
N LEU A 330 1.96 10.65 -17.90
CA LEU A 330 2.55 9.83 -16.83
C LEU A 330 3.87 10.45 -16.35
N ARG A 331 3.78 11.52 -15.56
CA ARG A 331 4.92 12.17 -14.91
C ARG A 331 5.28 11.38 -13.66
N LEU A 332 6.10 10.33 -13.81
CA LEU A 332 6.56 9.53 -12.68
C LEU A 332 7.99 9.91 -12.28
N ARG A 333 8.24 9.94 -10.98
CA ARG A 333 9.62 9.92 -10.46
C ARG A 333 10.22 8.53 -10.64
N LEU A 334 11.55 8.43 -10.57
CA LEU A 334 12.25 7.16 -10.77
C LEU A 334 11.77 6.10 -9.77
N SER A 335 11.71 6.45 -8.48
CA SER A 335 11.17 5.63 -7.38
C SER A 335 9.76 5.14 -7.68
N THR A 336 8.86 6.02 -8.13
CA THR A 336 7.48 5.63 -8.45
C THR A 336 7.45 4.63 -9.60
N ALA A 337 8.23 4.86 -10.67
CA ALA A 337 8.31 3.93 -11.79
C ALA A 337 8.90 2.58 -11.38
N VAL A 338 9.99 2.59 -10.61
CA VAL A 338 10.65 1.38 -10.08
C VAL A 338 9.70 0.60 -9.17
N LEU A 339 8.91 1.27 -8.31
CA LEU A 339 7.94 0.61 -7.45
C LEU A 339 6.79 -0.04 -8.24
N TRP A 340 6.31 0.61 -9.31
CA TRP A 340 5.32 -0.01 -10.20
C TRP A 340 5.88 -1.21 -10.97
N LEU A 341 7.12 -1.13 -11.45
CA LEU A 341 7.79 -2.25 -12.10
C LEU A 341 8.03 -3.41 -11.13
N ALA A 342 8.47 -3.11 -9.91
CA ALA A 342 8.66 -4.09 -8.85
C ALA A 342 7.35 -4.77 -8.46
N LEU A 343 6.25 -4.01 -8.36
CA LEU A 343 4.91 -4.54 -8.10
C LEU A 343 4.46 -5.48 -9.22
N ALA A 344 4.61 -5.07 -10.48
CA ALA A 344 4.24 -5.89 -11.63
C ALA A 344 5.06 -7.19 -11.67
N HIS A 345 6.37 -7.10 -11.49
CA HIS A 345 7.27 -8.26 -11.46
C HIS A 345 6.94 -9.22 -10.31
N ALA A 346 6.76 -8.70 -9.09
CA ALA A 346 6.37 -9.50 -7.93
C ALA A 346 5.02 -10.18 -8.12
N SER A 347 4.04 -9.48 -8.72
CA SER A 347 2.72 -10.04 -9.00
C SER A 347 2.76 -11.17 -10.01
N VAL A 348 3.52 -11.00 -11.11
CA VAL A 348 3.72 -12.07 -12.10
C VAL A 348 4.42 -13.27 -11.46
N ARG A 349 5.41 -13.02 -10.60
CA ARG A 349 6.12 -14.10 -9.91
C ARG A 349 5.21 -14.88 -8.97
N ASP A 350 4.36 -14.22 -8.18
CA ASP A 350 3.39 -14.88 -7.30
C ASP A 350 2.41 -15.79 -8.08
N VAL A 351 2.01 -15.37 -9.28
CA VAL A 351 1.20 -16.19 -10.20
C VAL A 351 1.99 -17.40 -10.70
N LEU A 352 3.22 -17.20 -11.18
CA LEU A 352 4.06 -18.29 -11.68
C LEU A 352 4.42 -19.31 -10.60
N ASP A 353 4.68 -18.83 -9.39
CA ASP A 353 4.93 -19.62 -8.20
C ASP A 353 3.64 -20.25 -7.64
N ARG A 354 2.46 -19.99 -8.24
CA ARG A 354 1.17 -20.53 -7.79
C ARG A 354 0.89 -20.22 -6.33
N GLN A 355 1.22 -19.01 -5.90
CA GLN A 355 0.81 -18.50 -4.60
C GLN A 355 -0.57 -17.85 -4.67
N HIS A 356 -0.89 -17.26 -5.82
CA HIS A 356 -2.15 -16.57 -6.10
C HIS A 356 -2.55 -16.79 -7.57
N TYR A 357 -3.85 -16.69 -7.87
CA TYR A 357 -4.29 -16.50 -9.25
C TYR A 357 -3.99 -15.07 -9.72
N SER A 358 -3.86 -14.91 -11.03
CA SER A 358 -3.63 -13.62 -11.67
C SER A 358 -4.76 -12.62 -11.42
N VAL A 359 -6.00 -13.11 -11.32
CA VAL A 359 -7.17 -12.29 -10.99
C VAL A 359 -7.05 -11.72 -9.57
N ASP A 360 -6.49 -12.47 -8.63
CA ASP A 360 -6.31 -12.06 -7.24
C ASP A 360 -5.33 -10.88 -7.15
N MET A 361 -4.26 -10.95 -7.94
CA MET A 361 -3.26 -9.89 -8.03
C MET A 361 -3.77 -8.67 -8.80
N LEU A 362 -4.55 -8.86 -9.87
CA LEU A 362 -5.17 -7.75 -10.58
C LEU A 362 -6.16 -6.99 -9.69
N LEU A 363 -7.03 -7.72 -9.00
CA LEU A 363 -7.99 -7.13 -8.07
C LEU A 363 -7.28 -6.48 -6.89
N ALA A 364 -6.18 -7.07 -6.39
CA ALA A 364 -5.29 -6.43 -5.42
C ALA A 364 -4.92 -4.99 -5.82
N VAL A 365 -4.52 -4.79 -7.07
CA VAL A 365 -4.17 -3.46 -7.60
C VAL A 365 -5.39 -2.55 -7.72
N VAL A 366 -6.44 -3.01 -8.40
CA VAL A 366 -7.60 -2.18 -8.75
C VAL A 366 -8.38 -1.76 -7.51
N VAL A 367 -8.71 -2.72 -6.64
CA VAL A 367 -9.52 -2.45 -5.44
C VAL A 367 -8.72 -1.61 -4.45
N THR A 368 -7.44 -1.91 -4.21
CA THR A 368 -6.64 -1.06 -3.30
C THR A 368 -6.45 0.35 -3.84
N TRP A 369 -6.32 0.55 -5.15
CA TRP A 369 -6.34 1.89 -5.72
C TRP A 369 -7.68 2.58 -5.47
N ALA A 370 -8.81 1.93 -5.73
CA ALA A 370 -10.13 2.50 -5.45
C ALA A 370 -10.31 2.87 -3.97
N VAL A 371 -9.88 1.99 -3.05
CA VAL A 371 -9.90 2.26 -1.60
C VAL A 371 -8.97 3.42 -1.24
N TRP A 372 -7.77 3.49 -1.82
CA TRP A 372 -6.84 4.59 -1.60
C TRP A 372 -7.46 5.93 -2.01
N ASP A 373 -8.11 5.98 -3.18
CA ASP A 373 -8.80 7.16 -3.70
C ASP A 373 -9.98 7.55 -2.81
N TRP A 374 -10.83 6.57 -2.44
CA TRP A 374 -11.94 6.76 -1.51
C TRP A 374 -11.49 7.33 -0.15
N LEU A 375 -10.32 6.93 0.34
CA LEU A 375 -9.74 7.40 1.59
C LEU A 375 -8.91 8.70 1.46
N GLU A 376 -9.08 9.47 0.37
CA GLU A 376 -8.41 10.78 0.24
C GLU A 376 -8.70 11.71 1.43
N TRP A 377 -9.93 11.69 1.96
CA TRP A 377 -10.35 12.52 3.08
C TRP A 377 -9.55 12.29 4.37
N VAL A 378 -8.91 11.13 4.54
CA VAL A 378 -8.09 10.81 5.72
C VAL A 378 -6.86 11.72 5.79
N TYR A 379 -6.22 11.93 4.64
CA TYR A 379 -5.07 12.82 4.51
C TYR A 379 -5.02 13.38 3.07
N PRO A 380 -5.73 14.49 2.79
CA PRO A 380 -5.91 15.00 1.44
C PRO A 380 -4.65 15.72 0.96
N ALA A 381 -3.98 15.18 -0.07
CA ALA A 381 -2.68 15.66 -0.53
C ALA A 381 -2.68 17.13 -1.01
N GLY A 382 -3.82 17.62 -1.51
CA GLY A 382 -3.96 19.02 -1.97
C GLY A 382 -4.11 20.05 -0.84
N ARG A 383 -4.59 19.64 0.34
CA ARG A 383 -4.85 20.54 1.49
C ARG A 383 -3.89 20.32 2.65
N ALA A 384 -3.34 19.11 2.79
CA ALA A 384 -2.44 18.75 3.87
C ALA A 384 -0.97 19.18 3.63
N VAL A 385 -0.71 19.94 2.56
CA VAL A 385 0.61 20.49 2.27
C VAL A 385 0.99 21.46 3.37
N LEU A 386 2.05 21.15 4.10
CA LEU A 386 2.48 21.96 5.22
C LEU A 386 3.21 23.23 4.71
N PRO A 387 3.07 24.39 5.39
CA PRO A 387 3.70 25.63 4.96
C PRO A 387 5.24 25.55 5.03
N ARG A 388 5.93 26.42 4.30
CA ARG A 388 7.37 26.59 4.46
C ARG A 388 7.63 27.33 5.77
N ARG A 389 8.53 26.81 6.60
CA ARG A 389 8.99 27.52 7.79
C ARG A 389 9.92 28.66 7.39
N ALA A 390 9.79 29.82 8.02
CA ALA A 390 10.68 30.93 7.77
C ALA A 390 12.13 30.55 8.17
N PRO A 391 13.14 31.03 7.43
CA PRO A 391 14.54 30.86 7.84
C PRO A 391 14.74 31.42 9.26
N GLY A 392 15.41 30.65 10.12
CA GLY A 392 15.69 31.08 11.50
C GLY A 392 14.59 30.84 12.54
N SER A 393 13.38 30.39 12.18
CA SER A 393 12.35 30.09 13.19
C SER A 393 12.83 29.05 14.23
N PRO A 394 12.59 29.24 15.54
CA PRO A 394 13.06 28.30 16.56
C PRO A 394 12.48 26.89 16.30
N PRO A 395 13.22 25.81 16.65
CA PRO A 395 12.69 24.44 16.57
C PRO A 395 11.50 24.27 17.52
N ASP A 396 10.54 23.43 17.14
CA ASP A 396 9.45 23.04 18.04
C ASP A 396 10.01 22.23 19.23
N PRO A 397 9.39 22.33 20.42
CA PRO A 397 9.76 21.48 21.53
C PRO A 397 9.55 20.01 21.16
N LEU A 398 10.50 19.17 21.57
CA LEU A 398 10.39 17.74 21.39
C LEU A 398 9.23 17.19 22.22
N ASN A 399 8.37 16.38 21.61
CA ASN A 399 7.31 15.69 22.33
C ASN A 399 7.79 14.28 22.74
N PRO A 400 8.12 14.04 24.02
CA PRO A 400 8.68 12.76 24.46
C PRO A 400 7.70 11.60 24.26
N ALA A 401 6.38 11.84 24.33
CA ALA A 401 5.38 10.80 24.11
C ALA A 401 5.38 10.32 22.65
N VAL A 402 5.51 11.24 21.69
CA VAL A 402 5.57 10.88 20.25
C VAL A 402 6.88 10.17 19.94
N LEU A 403 8.00 10.61 20.53
CA LEU A 403 9.27 9.90 20.40
C LEU A 403 9.17 8.48 20.98
N GLY A 404 8.57 8.33 22.17
CA GLY A 404 8.30 7.03 22.78
C GLY A 404 7.46 6.13 21.88
N LEU A 405 6.39 6.67 21.27
CA LEU A 405 5.56 5.94 20.32
C LEU A 405 6.39 5.44 19.11
N ILE A 406 7.21 6.30 18.51
CA ILE A 406 8.09 5.92 17.38
C ILE A 406 9.04 4.80 17.80
N LEU A 407 9.68 4.92 18.96
CA LEU A 407 10.60 3.91 19.47
C LEU A 407 9.90 2.57 19.72
N VAL A 408 8.69 2.57 20.27
CA VAL A 408 7.87 1.36 20.45
C VAL A 408 7.51 0.75 19.10
N CYS A 409 7.02 1.54 18.14
CA CYS A 409 6.67 1.05 16.82
C CYS A 409 7.89 0.46 16.08
N LEU A 410 9.05 1.12 16.14
CA LEU A 410 10.29 0.63 15.54
C LEU A 410 10.81 -0.62 16.26
N GLY A 411 10.68 -0.68 17.58
CA GLY A 411 11.04 -1.86 18.39
C GLY A 411 10.20 -3.07 18.02
N VAL A 412 8.87 -2.92 17.98
CA VAL A 412 7.94 -3.98 17.56
C VAL A 412 8.21 -4.41 16.11
N ALA A 413 8.39 -3.46 15.19
CA ALA A 413 8.74 -3.77 13.81
C ALA A 413 10.08 -4.54 13.71
N GLY A 414 11.08 -4.13 14.49
CA GLY A 414 12.36 -4.82 14.58
C GLY A 414 12.24 -6.26 15.08
N VAL A 415 11.46 -6.47 16.16
CA VAL A 415 11.18 -7.81 16.69
C VAL A 415 10.44 -8.68 15.68
N ILE A 416 9.44 -8.14 14.97
CA ILE A 416 8.71 -8.89 13.94
C ILE A 416 9.62 -9.27 12.78
N VAL A 417 10.46 -8.35 12.29
CA VAL A 417 11.34 -8.59 11.13
C VAL A 417 12.48 -9.56 11.47
N ILE A 418 13.05 -9.46 12.68
CA ILE A 418 14.15 -10.32 13.13
C ILE A 418 13.61 -11.68 13.61
N GLY A 419 12.55 -11.66 14.41
CA GLY A 419 11.94 -12.84 15.01
C GLY A 419 11.15 -13.69 14.01
N GLY A 420 10.58 -13.09 12.95
CA GLY A 420 9.86 -13.84 11.90
C GLY A 420 10.77 -14.66 10.96
N LYS A 421 12.09 -14.65 11.18
CA LYS A 421 13.07 -15.51 10.49
C LYS A 421 13.63 -16.65 11.37
N ALA A 422 13.27 -16.69 12.65
CA ALA A 422 13.49 -17.83 13.54
C ALA A 422 12.24 -18.72 13.54
#